data_AF-A0ABD5YM24-F1
#
_entry.id   AF-A0ABD5YM24-F1
#
_cell.length_a   1.000
_cell.length_b   1.000
_cell.length_c   1.000
_cell.angle_alpha   90.00
_cell.angle_beta   90.00
_cell.angle_gamma   90.00
#
_symmetry.space_group_name_H-M   'P 1'
#
loop_
_entity.id
_entity.type
_entity.pdbx_description
1 polymer ?
#
loop_
_entity_poly.entity_id
_entity_poly.type
_entity_poly.pdbx_seq_one_letter_code
_entity_poly.pdbx_strand_id
1 'polypeptide(L)'
;MSKTSGIQKITVSEHALERWFQRSATPGSDPALAWDDAIEIYGHCLEGDEVRYHALSETVLIRKTDTLVTVIAVTDAKWTVRIAVSHLDEMAM
;
A
#
# COMPACT_ATOMS: atom_id res chain seq x y z
N MET A 1 -5.88 -26.22 6.71
CA MET A 1 -5.89 -25.25 7.83
C MET A 1 -5.98 -23.86 7.23
N SER A 2 -7.19 -23.35 7.03
CA SER A 2 -7.40 -22.04 6.44
C SER A 2 -7.09 -20.99 7.50
N LYS A 3 -6.06 -20.16 7.28
CA LYS A 3 -5.84 -18.98 8.10
C LYS A 3 -7.02 -18.05 7.84
N THR A 4 -7.93 -17.95 8.79
CA THR A 4 -8.89 -16.85 8.84
C THR A 4 -8.09 -15.60 9.19
N SER A 5 -7.52 -14.93 8.18
CA SER A 5 -7.07 -13.55 8.33
C SER A 5 -8.30 -12.75 8.74
N GLY A 6 -8.33 -12.32 10.00
CA GLY A 6 -9.35 -11.39 10.46
C GLY A 6 -9.18 -10.13 9.61
N ILE A 7 -10.17 -9.83 8.78
CA ILE A 7 -10.22 -8.63 7.96
C ILE A 7 -9.97 -7.45 8.92
N GLN A 8 -8.76 -6.90 8.92
CA GLN A 8 -8.53 -5.65 9.64
C GLN A 8 -9.32 -4.61 8.87
N LYS A 9 -10.43 -4.18 9.45
CA LYS A 9 -11.28 -3.15 8.85
C LYS A 9 -10.57 -1.81 8.99
N ILE A 10 -9.70 -1.51 8.05
CA ILE A 10 -9.01 -0.22 7.93
C ILE A 10 -10.00 0.83 7.40
N THR A 11 -9.97 2.03 7.96
CA THR A 11 -10.70 3.19 7.43
C THR A 11 -9.93 3.79 6.27
N VAL A 12 -10.59 4.18 5.19
CA VAL A 12 -9.93 4.88 4.07
C VAL A 12 -10.31 6.35 4.13
N SER A 13 -9.31 7.23 4.27
CA SER A 13 -9.56 8.67 4.25
C SER A 13 -10.01 9.13 2.85
N GLU A 14 -10.78 10.21 2.79
CA GLU A 14 -11.22 10.81 1.52
C GLU A 14 -10.02 11.16 0.63
N HIS A 15 -8.96 11.73 1.22
CA HIS A 15 -7.73 12.04 0.51
C HIS A 15 -7.10 10.79 -0.12
N ALA A 16 -7.01 9.70 0.63
CA ALA A 16 -6.40 8.49 0.13
C ALA A 16 -7.25 7.81 -0.93
N LEU A 17 -8.58 7.87 -0.80
CA LEU A 17 -9.52 7.39 -1.82
C LEU A 17 -9.37 8.18 -3.13
N GLU A 18 -9.26 9.51 -3.06
CA GLU A 18 -9.01 10.35 -4.23
C GLU A 18 -7.66 9.99 -4.89
N ARG A 19 -6.60 9.84 -4.08
CA ARG A 19 -5.29 9.41 -4.59
C ARG A 19 -5.33 8.03 -5.22
N TRP A 20 -6.08 7.10 -4.65
CA TRP A 20 -6.29 5.78 -5.21
C TRP A 20 -6.88 5.86 -6.62
N PHE A 21 -7.99 6.58 -6.80
CA PHE A 21 -8.62 6.74 -8.11
C PHE A 21 -7.69 7.38 -9.16
N GLN A 22 -6.81 8.28 -8.73
CA GLN A 22 -5.88 8.98 -9.62
C GLN A 22 -4.65 8.15 -9.99
N ARG A 23 -4.18 7.26 -9.10
CA ARG A 23 -2.81 6.73 -9.15
C ARG A 23 -2.72 5.21 -9.20
N SER A 24 -3.80 4.51 -8.85
CA SER A 24 -3.85 3.05 -8.87
C SER A 24 -3.91 2.54 -10.30
N ALA A 25 -3.18 1.47 -10.59
CA ALA A 25 -3.36 0.71 -11.84
C ALA A 25 -4.73 -0.01 -11.87
N THR A 26 -5.41 -0.14 -10.72
CA THR A 26 -6.72 -0.80 -10.57
C THR A 26 -7.70 0.11 -9.81
N PRO A 27 -8.09 1.28 -10.37
CA PRO A 27 -8.89 2.28 -9.65
C PRO A 27 -10.31 1.82 -9.32
N GLY A 28 -10.82 0.77 -9.98
CA GLY A 28 -12.13 0.18 -9.69
C GLY A 28 -12.15 -0.80 -8.50
N SER A 29 -10.99 -1.12 -7.91
CA SER A 29 -10.90 -1.98 -6.72
C SER A 29 -10.95 -1.15 -5.44
N ASP A 30 -11.37 -1.76 -4.33
CA ASP A 30 -11.41 -1.11 -3.02
C ASP A 30 -9.99 -1.00 -2.42
N PRO A 31 -9.48 0.20 -2.07
CA PRO A 31 -8.19 0.37 -1.43
C PRO A 31 -8.06 -0.38 -0.09
N ALA A 32 -9.16 -0.63 0.64
CA ALA A 32 -9.14 -1.43 1.86
C ALA A 32 -8.84 -2.91 1.56
N LEU A 33 -9.32 -3.44 0.43
CA LEU A 33 -8.98 -4.79 -0.03
C LEU A 33 -7.54 -4.85 -0.53
N ALA A 34 -7.09 -3.83 -1.25
CA ALA A 34 -5.69 -3.72 -1.66
C ALA A 34 -4.73 -3.69 -0.47
N TRP A 35 -5.12 -3.07 0.65
CA TRP A 35 -4.33 -3.08 1.89
C TRP A 35 -4.15 -4.48 2.48
N ASP A 36 -5.20 -5.31 2.42
CA ASP A 36 -5.17 -6.68 2.95
C ASP A 36 -4.21 -7.59 2.16
N ASP A 37 -4.17 -7.42 0.83
CA ASP A 37 -3.28 -8.15 -0.09
C ASP A 37 -1.85 -7.57 -0.15
N ALA A 38 -1.66 -6.33 0.32
CA ALA A 38 -0.38 -5.64 0.25
C ALA A 38 0.67 -6.19 1.22
N ILE A 39 1.94 -6.08 0.83
CA ILE A 39 3.10 -6.54 1.59
C ILE A 39 3.76 -5.34 2.28
N GLU A 40 4.05 -5.46 3.58
CA GLU A 40 4.75 -4.43 4.34
C GLU A 40 6.17 -4.19 3.79
N ILE A 41 6.55 -2.91 3.63
CA ILE A 41 7.89 -2.50 3.17
C ILE A 41 8.60 -1.71 4.25
N TYR A 42 9.93 -1.79 4.27
CA TYR A 42 10.80 -1.09 5.22
C TYR A 42 11.86 -0.26 4.50
N GLY A 43 12.52 0.67 5.22
CA GLY A 43 13.59 1.51 4.64
C GLY A 43 13.10 2.57 3.64
N HIS A 44 11.79 2.81 3.55
CA HIS A 44 11.16 3.72 2.58
C HIS A 44 11.24 5.21 2.98
N CYS A 45 11.55 5.53 4.23
CA CYS A 45 11.61 6.91 4.77
C CYS A 45 10.30 7.72 4.61
N LEU A 46 9.14 7.06 4.69
CA LEU A 46 7.82 7.71 4.66
C LEU A 46 7.25 7.81 6.07
N GLU A 47 6.42 8.81 6.30
CA GLU A 47 5.73 8.99 7.57
C GLU A 47 4.40 8.22 7.59
N GLY A 48 4.39 7.12 8.34
CA GLY A 48 3.22 6.26 8.59
C GLY A 48 3.56 5.26 9.67
N ASP A 49 2.54 4.70 10.32
CA ASP A 49 2.73 3.63 11.29
C ASP A 49 3.00 2.30 10.58
N GLU A 50 2.43 2.14 9.38
CA GLU A 50 2.65 0.98 8.54
C GLU A 50 2.57 1.39 7.07
N VAL A 51 3.48 0.87 6.26
CA VAL A 51 3.57 1.16 4.83
C VAL A 51 3.62 -0.16 4.09
N ARG A 52 2.71 -0.33 3.14
CA ARG A 52 2.62 -1.56 2.34
C ARG A 52 2.68 -1.26 0.85
N TYR A 53 3.25 -2.18 0.10
CA TYR A 53 3.22 -2.19 -1.36
C TYR A 53 2.18 -3.20 -1.85
N HIS A 54 1.27 -2.74 -2.71
CA HIS A 54 0.32 -3.61 -3.39
C HIS A 54 0.75 -3.76 -4.85
N ALA A 55 1.13 -4.98 -5.23
CA ALA A 55 1.69 -5.27 -6.54
C ALA A 55 0.68 -5.04 -7.68
N LEU A 56 -0.57 -5.52 -7.51
CA LEU A 56 -1.59 -5.43 -8.56
C LEU A 56 -1.98 -4.00 -8.94
N SER A 57 -1.98 -3.08 -7.98
CA SER A 57 -2.26 -1.67 -8.25
C SER A 57 -1.01 -0.83 -8.49
N GLU A 58 0.18 -1.41 -8.34
CA GLU A 58 1.47 -0.72 -8.39
C GLU A 58 1.54 0.52 -7.46
N THR A 59 0.95 0.42 -6.27
CA THR A 59 0.89 1.52 -5.31
C THR A 59 1.47 1.17 -3.96
N VAL A 60 2.04 2.18 -3.32
CA VAL A 60 2.39 2.20 -1.90
C VAL A 60 1.24 2.83 -1.12
N LEU A 61 0.76 2.09 -0.13
CA LEU A 61 -0.32 2.42 0.78
C LEU A 61 0.26 2.81 2.13
N ILE A 62 -0.19 3.92 2.71
CA ILE A 62 0.31 4.40 4.01
C ILE A 62 -0.84 4.43 5.00
N ARG A 63 -0.67 3.75 6.14
CA ARG A 63 -1.59 3.79 7.28
C ARG A 63 -1.02 4.64 8.41
N LYS A 64 -1.90 5.41 9.05
CA LYS A 64 -1.70 5.99 10.38
C LYS A 64 -2.85 5.57 11.28
N THR A 65 -2.55 5.05 12.46
CA THR A 65 -3.46 4.39 13.40
C THR A 65 -4.25 3.28 12.69
N ASP A 66 -5.53 3.48 12.42
CA ASP A 66 -6.47 2.58 11.78
C ASP A 66 -6.95 3.13 10.42
N THR A 67 -6.30 4.19 9.91
CA THR A 67 -6.73 4.91 8.71
C THR A 67 -5.66 4.90 7.62
N LEU A 68 -6.04 4.51 6.42
CA LEU A 68 -5.26 4.67 5.21
C LEU A 68 -5.29 6.16 4.81
N VAL A 69 -4.15 6.83 4.97
CA VAL A 69 -4.03 8.29 4.86
C VAL A 69 -3.54 8.76 3.50
N THR A 70 -2.86 7.91 2.73
CA THR A 70 -2.46 8.27 1.36
C THR A 70 -2.10 7.05 0.52
N VAL A 71 -2.06 7.27 -0.80
CA VAL A 71 -1.68 6.31 -1.83
C VAL A 71 -0.68 6.98 -2.77
N ILE A 72 0.42 6.29 -3.07
CA ILE A 72 1.49 6.76 -3.94
C ILE A 72 1.70 5.73 -5.05
N ALA A 73 1.62 6.14 -6.32
CA ALA A 73 2.07 5.27 -7.42
C ALA A 73 3.57 5.04 -7.32
N VAL A 74 4.03 3.80 -7.50
CA VAL A 74 5.48 3.48 -7.42
C VAL A 74 6.29 4.29 -8.43
N THR A 75 5.72 4.59 -9.60
CA THR A 75 6.35 5.41 -10.64
C THR A 75 6.63 6.85 -10.19
N ASP A 76 5.77 7.41 -9.33
CA ASP A 76 5.86 8.77 -8.81
C ASP A 76 6.59 8.83 -7.46
N ALA A 77 6.95 7.68 -6.91
CA ALA A 77 7.54 7.59 -5.58
C ALA A 77 9.00 8.04 -5.57
N LYS A 78 9.45 8.53 -4.41
CA LYS A 78 10.86 8.86 -4.18
C LYS A 78 11.74 7.62 -4.39
N TRP A 79 13.00 7.86 -4.75
CA TRP A 79 13.99 6.80 -4.97
C TRP A 79 14.05 5.77 -3.83
N THR A 80 14.05 6.22 -2.57
CA THR A 80 14.09 5.33 -1.40
C THR A 80 12.91 4.36 -1.33
N VAL A 81 11.72 4.82 -1.73
CA VAL A 81 10.51 3.98 -1.78
C VAL A 81 10.62 2.95 -2.89
N ARG A 82 11.10 3.37 -4.06
CA ARG A 82 11.31 2.45 -5.20
C ARG A 82 12.32 1.35 -4.85
N ILE A 83 13.41 1.71 -4.17
CA ILE A 83 14.38 0.75 -3.65
C ILE A 83 13.75 -0.21 -2.64
N ALA A 84 12.94 0.29 -1.69
CA ALA A 84 12.25 -0.57 -0.72
C ALA A 84 11.32 -1.59 -1.41
N VAL A 85 10.63 -1.18 -2.47
CA VAL A 85 9.79 -2.08 -3.29
C VAL A 85 10.65 -3.10 -4.04
N SER A 86 11.76 -2.69 -4.68
CA SER A 86 12.64 -3.61 -5.41
C SER A 86 13.22 -4.71 -4.52
N HIS A 87 13.54 -4.41 -3.25
CA HIS A 87 14.03 -5.43 -2.31
C HIS A 87 12.97 -6.49 -1.96
N LEU A 88 11.67 -6.18 -2.07
CA LEU A 88 10.63 -7.21 -1.90
C LEU A 88 10.68 -8.25 -3.02
N ASP A 89 10.89 -7.80 -4.25
CA ASP A 89 10.93 -8.67 -5.44
C ASP A 89 12.11 -9.65 -5.36
N GLU A 90 13.26 -9.16 -4.90
CA GLU A 90 14.47 -9.97 -4.71
C GLU A 90 14.35 -11.02 -3.59
N MET A 91 13.49 -10.78 -2.57
CA MET A 91 13.26 -11.73 -1.48
C MET A 91 12.15 -12.75 -1.79
N ALA A 92 11.37 -12.53 -2.86
CA ALA A 92 10.31 -13.43 -3.29
C ALA A 92 10.76 -14.48 -4.33
N MET A 93 12.00 -14.36 -4.84
CA MET A 93 12.68 -15.33 -5.72
C MET A 93 13.52 -16.34 -4.93
#